data_AF-A0A7C3LH22-F1
#
_entry.id   AF-A0A7C3LH22-F1
#
_cell.length_a   1.000
_cell.length_b   1.000
_cell.length_c   1.000
_cell.angle_alpha   90.00
_cell.angle_beta   90.00
_cell.angle_gamma   90.00
#
_symmetry.space_group_name_H-M   'P 1'
#
loop_
_entity.id
_entity.type
_entity.pdbx_description
1 polymer ?
#
loop_
_entity_poly.entity_id
_entity_poly.type
_entity_poly.pdbx_seq_one_letter_code
_entity_poly.pdbx_strand_id
1 'polypeptide(L)'
;HDLGKALTPPEKWPSHHGHEKYGEAPAREIGLRLRMPSVYIEAGVTGAAEHMRARAYPEMRPGPKVDMLTRLEAKGLTSRVFRLEAADSAGRHLDNPVLPGEIQRMAKRDLRDILKVRLPQDKKDLGEKSGEALRQLRCEALAALER
;
A
#
# COMPACT_ATOMS: atom_id res chain seq x y z
N HIS A 1 13.24 0.07 2.90
CA HIS A 1 12.20 0.66 2.04
C HIS A 1 12.83 1.61 1.02
N ASP A 2 13.82 2.42 1.43
CA ASP A 2 14.50 3.44 0.60
C ASP A 2 15.61 2.96 -0.35
N LEU A 3 15.70 1.67 -0.70
CA LEU A 3 16.82 1.14 -1.50
C LEU A 3 16.99 1.86 -2.85
N GLY A 4 15.90 2.36 -3.44
CA GLY A 4 15.95 3.07 -4.71
C GLY A 4 16.63 4.44 -4.65
N LYS A 5 16.85 5.04 -3.47
CA LYS A 5 17.56 6.32 -3.35
C LYS A 5 18.99 6.21 -3.89
N ALA A 6 19.63 5.05 -3.71
CA ALA A 6 20.96 4.77 -4.25
C ALA A 6 20.99 4.72 -5.79
N LEU A 7 19.83 4.56 -6.44
CA LEU A 7 19.70 4.42 -7.90
C LEU A 7 19.07 5.66 -8.56
N THR A 8 18.65 6.66 -7.78
CA THR A 8 18.11 7.90 -8.35
C THR A 8 19.22 8.73 -9.00
N PRO A 9 19.02 9.23 -10.24
CA PRO A 9 19.98 10.14 -10.90
C PRO A 9 20.29 11.38 -10.05
N PRO A 10 21.54 11.89 -10.07
CA PRO A 10 21.93 13.07 -9.29
C PRO A 10 21.06 14.31 -9.54
N GLU A 11 20.49 14.46 -10.73
CA GLU A 11 19.62 15.58 -11.10
C GLU A 11 18.29 15.58 -10.30
N LYS A 12 17.93 14.44 -9.70
CA LYS A 12 16.74 14.30 -8.86
C LYS A 12 17.04 14.46 -7.37
N TRP A 13 18.27 14.80 -7.00
CA TRP A 13 18.65 15.03 -5.61
C TRP A 13 18.27 16.46 -5.20
N PRO A 14 17.94 16.70 -3.92
CA PRO A 14 17.90 15.77 -2.79
C PRO A 14 16.56 15.05 -2.60
N SER A 15 15.57 15.27 -3.48
CA SER A 15 14.21 14.75 -3.30
C SER A 15 14.06 13.26 -3.61
N HIS A 16 14.99 12.70 -4.40
CA HIS A 16 14.99 11.29 -4.81
C HIS A 16 13.66 10.86 -5.48
N HIS A 17 13.15 11.71 -6.37
CA HIS A 17 11.86 11.47 -7.03
C HIS A 17 11.82 10.12 -7.78
N GLY A 18 10.84 9.28 -7.46
CA GLY A 18 10.61 7.97 -8.06
C GLY A 18 11.43 6.82 -7.48
N HIS A 19 12.13 7.03 -6.35
CA HIS A 19 12.93 6.00 -5.69
C HIS A 19 12.12 4.77 -5.27
N GLU A 20 10.81 4.89 -5.08
CA GLU A 20 9.92 3.78 -4.74
C GLU A 20 9.97 2.70 -5.83
N LYS A 21 9.88 3.11 -7.10
CA LYS A 21 9.96 2.22 -8.26
C LYS A 21 11.37 1.69 -8.46
N TYR A 22 12.39 2.52 -8.26
CA TYR A 22 13.79 2.08 -8.34
C TYR A 22 14.14 1.07 -7.24
N GLY A 23 13.41 1.06 -6.12
CA GLY A 23 13.65 0.17 -4.99
C GLY A 23 13.20 -1.28 -5.19
N GLU A 24 12.32 -1.56 -6.16
CA GLU A 24 11.77 -2.90 -6.38
C GLU A 24 12.83 -3.92 -6.79
N ALA A 25 13.64 -3.59 -7.79
CA ALA A 25 14.71 -4.46 -8.30
C ALA A 25 15.79 -4.79 -7.25
N PRO A 26 16.43 -3.81 -6.57
CA PRO A 26 17.43 -4.09 -5.55
C PRO A 26 16.83 -4.82 -4.33
N ALA A 27 15.58 -4.54 -3.94
CA ALA A 27 14.93 -5.29 -2.86
C ALA A 27 14.79 -6.78 -3.22
N ARG A 28 14.38 -7.08 -4.46
CA ARG A 28 14.29 -8.45 -4.97
C ARG A 28 15.66 -9.12 -5.00
N GLU A 29 16.66 -8.44 -5.53
CA GLU A 29 18.03 -8.96 -5.66
C GLU A 29 18.63 -9.34 -4.31
N ILE A 30 18.53 -8.46 -3.31
CA ILE A 30 18.99 -8.74 -1.95
C ILE A 30 18.28 -9.97 -1.37
N GLY A 31 16.96 -10.04 -1.51
CA GLY A 31 16.17 -11.18 -1.02
C GLY A 31 16.56 -12.51 -1.67
N LEU A 32 16.80 -12.51 -2.99
CA LEU A 32 17.28 -13.69 -3.72
C LEU A 32 18.70 -14.09 -3.30
N ARG A 33 19.61 -13.12 -3.19
CA ARG A 33 21.01 -13.36 -2.79
C ARG A 33 21.12 -13.93 -1.38
N LEU A 34 20.26 -13.48 -0.46
CA LEU A 34 20.16 -14.00 0.89
C LEU A 34 19.33 -15.30 0.99
N ARG A 35 18.81 -15.81 -0.14
CA ARG A 35 17.97 -17.01 -0.23
C ARG A 35 16.77 -16.97 0.73
N MET A 36 16.16 -15.79 0.87
CA MET A 36 15.00 -15.64 1.74
C MET A 36 13.78 -16.37 1.16
N PRO A 37 12.86 -16.87 2.02
CA PRO A 37 11.55 -17.33 1.57
C PRO A 37 10.84 -16.30 0.67
N SER A 38 10.15 -16.77 -0.36
CA SER A 38 9.48 -15.93 -1.37
C SER A 38 8.59 -14.85 -0.77
N VAL A 39 7.89 -15.18 0.32
CA VAL A 39 7.04 -14.27 1.07
C VAL A 39 7.78 -13.03 1.62
N TYR A 40 9.04 -13.18 2.03
CA TYR A 40 9.86 -12.06 2.50
C TYR A 40 10.42 -11.24 1.34
N ILE A 41 10.79 -11.90 0.24
CA ILE A 41 11.21 -11.21 -0.99
C ILE A 41 10.06 -10.32 -1.47
N GLU A 42 8.86 -10.86 -1.58
CA GLU A 42 7.70 -10.11 -2.04
C GLU A 42 7.30 -8.98 -1.08
N ALA A 43 7.38 -9.22 0.23
CA ALA A 43 7.18 -8.19 1.24
C ALA A 43 8.20 -7.05 1.12
N GLY A 44 9.48 -7.37 0.86
CA GLY A 44 10.54 -6.38 0.66
C GLY A 44 10.33 -5.53 -0.59
N VAL A 45 10.02 -6.18 -1.73
CA VAL A 45 9.71 -5.50 -3.01
C VAL A 45 8.50 -4.59 -2.86
N THR A 46 7.41 -5.11 -2.31
CA THR A 46 6.16 -4.36 -2.12
C THR A 46 6.36 -3.22 -1.11
N GLY A 47 7.12 -3.46 -0.04
CA GLY A 47 7.46 -2.42 0.94
C GLY A 47 8.28 -1.29 0.32
N ALA A 48 9.22 -1.58 -0.58
CA ALA A 48 9.97 -0.54 -1.30
C ALA A 48 9.04 0.28 -2.21
N ALA A 49 8.16 -0.36 -2.98
CA ALA A 49 7.26 0.30 -3.92
C ALA A 49 6.14 1.11 -3.25
N GLU A 50 5.65 0.68 -2.09
CA GLU A 50 4.39 1.21 -1.51
C GLU A 50 4.61 2.08 -0.27
N HIS A 51 5.81 2.18 0.31
CA HIS A 51 5.98 2.86 1.60
C HIS A 51 5.54 4.33 1.59
N MET A 52 5.83 5.10 0.52
CA MET A 52 5.36 6.49 0.39
C MET A 52 3.85 6.58 0.24
N ARG A 53 3.24 5.64 -0.50
CA ARG A 53 1.77 5.55 -0.65
C ARG A 53 1.11 5.14 0.66
N ALA A 54 1.72 4.24 1.42
CA ALA A 54 1.25 3.83 2.74
C ALA A 54 1.27 5.01 3.72
N ARG A 55 2.32 5.84 3.65
CA ARG A 55 2.41 7.06 4.44
C ARG A 55 1.34 8.09 4.06
N ALA A 56 1.11 8.27 2.76
CA ALA A 56 0.08 9.17 2.22
C ALA A 56 -1.35 8.57 2.28
N TYR A 57 -1.53 7.41 2.91
CA TYR A 57 -2.81 6.71 2.92
C TYR A 57 -3.97 7.53 3.51
N PRO A 58 -3.81 8.28 4.62
CA PRO A 58 -4.89 9.11 5.16
C PRO A 58 -5.44 10.12 4.16
N GLU A 59 -4.57 10.71 3.33
CA GLU A 59 -4.90 11.76 2.37
C GLU A 59 -5.40 11.22 1.02
N MET A 60 -5.33 9.91 0.79
CA MET A 60 -5.76 9.30 -0.46
C MET A 60 -7.28 9.34 -0.62
N ARG A 61 -7.73 9.59 -1.85
CA ARG A 61 -9.14 9.41 -2.24
C ARG A 61 -9.57 7.94 -2.12
N PRO A 62 -10.87 7.64 -1.95
CA PRO A 62 -11.38 6.28 -1.83
C PRO A 62 -10.93 5.30 -2.93
N GLY A 63 -10.94 5.73 -4.20
CA GLY A 63 -10.51 4.88 -5.33
C GLY A 63 -9.09 4.31 -5.16
N PRO A 64 -8.06 5.17 -5.07
CA PRO A 64 -6.70 4.73 -4.79
C PRO A 64 -6.54 3.92 -3.49
N LYS A 65 -7.31 4.21 -2.42
CA LYS A 65 -7.31 3.41 -1.18
C LYS A 65 -7.78 1.98 -1.46
N VAL A 66 -8.92 1.82 -2.15
CA VAL A 66 -9.45 0.51 -2.57
C VAL A 66 -8.46 -0.26 -3.42
N ASP A 67 -7.83 0.41 -4.41
CA ASP A 67 -6.87 -0.22 -5.32
C ASP A 67 -5.64 -0.74 -4.57
N MET A 68 -5.10 0.08 -3.67
CA MET A 68 -3.96 -0.29 -2.84
C MET A 68 -4.31 -1.46 -1.92
N LEU A 69 -5.39 -1.35 -1.14
CA LEU A 69 -5.80 -2.39 -0.21
C LEU A 69 -6.11 -3.71 -0.91
N THR A 70 -6.81 -3.67 -2.04
CA THR A 70 -7.14 -4.88 -2.82
C THR A 70 -5.87 -5.57 -3.34
N ARG A 71 -4.93 -4.80 -3.89
CA ARG A 71 -3.64 -5.33 -4.38
C ARG A 71 -2.80 -5.93 -3.25
N LEU A 72 -2.73 -5.26 -2.11
CA LEU A 72 -1.96 -5.73 -0.96
C LEU A 72 -2.61 -6.95 -0.30
N GLU A 73 -3.93 -6.99 -0.24
CA GLU A 73 -4.67 -8.09 0.36
C GLU A 73 -4.59 -9.36 -0.47
N ALA A 74 -4.66 -9.25 -1.81
CA ALA A 74 -4.46 -10.39 -2.71
C ALA A 74 -3.10 -11.08 -2.50
N LYS A 75 -2.12 -10.37 -1.94
CA LYS A 75 -0.77 -10.87 -1.60
C LYS A 75 -0.61 -11.23 -0.13
N GLY A 76 -1.61 -10.98 0.73
CA GLY A 76 -1.48 -11.11 2.18
C GLY A 76 -0.44 -10.15 2.80
N LEU A 77 -0.21 -8.99 2.16
CA LEU A 77 0.85 -8.05 2.55
C LEU A 77 0.33 -6.77 3.23
N THR A 78 -0.99 -6.56 3.31
CA THR A 78 -1.59 -5.34 3.89
C THR A 78 -1.00 -5.00 5.25
N SER A 79 -1.05 -5.93 6.21
CA SER A 79 -0.54 -5.66 7.56
C SER A 79 0.98 -5.45 7.61
N ARG A 80 1.74 -5.98 6.65
CA ARG A 80 3.21 -5.85 6.62
C ARG A 80 3.62 -4.46 6.11
N VAL A 81 2.99 -3.98 5.03
CA VAL A 81 3.25 -2.66 4.47
C VAL A 81 2.92 -1.55 5.47
N PHE A 82 1.76 -1.61 6.12
CA PHE A 82 1.41 -0.60 7.12
C PHE A 82 2.17 -0.73 8.44
N ARG A 83 2.75 -1.91 8.75
CA ARG A 83 3.69 -2.03 9.89
C ARG A 83 5.03 -1.37 9.56
N LEU A 84 5.50 -1.51 8.33
CA LEU A 84 6.71 -0.85 7.84
C LEU A 84 6.55 0.68 7.90
N GLU A 85 5.41 1.20 7.43
CA GLU A 85 5.09 2.63 7.54
C GLU A 85 5.10 3.09 9.00
N ALA A 86 4.43 2.36 9.90
CA ALA A 86 4.39 2.73 11.31
C ALA A 86 5.78 2.80 11.95
N ALA A 87 6.69 1.88 11.58
CA ALA A 87 8.07 1.89 12.03
C ALA A 87 8.87 3.06 11.45
N ASP A 88 8.65 3.38 10.17
CA ASP A 88 9.30 4.48 9.47
C ASP A 88 8.88 5.86 10.02
N SER A 89 7.58 6.03 10.31
CA SER A 89 7.05 7.27 10.90
C SER A 89 7.38 7.45 12.38
N ALA A 90 7.52 6.36 13.16
CA ALA A 90 7.97 6.43 14.56
C ALA A 90 9.37 7.03 14.70
N GLY A 91 10.26 6.80 13.73
CA GLY A 91 11.59 7.42 13.69
C GLY A 91 11.59 8.93 13.39
N ARG A 92 10.42 9.50 13.03
CA ARG A 92 10.24 10.92 12.66
C ARG A 92 9.29 11.66 13.60
N HIS A 93 9.05 11.13 14.80
CA HIS A 93 8.00 11.62 15.70
C HIS A 93 8.19 13.04 16.22
N LEU A 94 9.41 13.62 16.11
CA LEU A 94 9.65 15.02 16.47
C LEU A 94 8.88 16.03 15.58
N ASP A 95 8.49 15.62 14.36
CA ASP A 95 7.86 16.52 13.37
C ASP A 95 6.47 16.05 12.89
N ASN A 96 5.92 14.96 13.43
CA ASN A 96 4.66 14.36 12.94
C ASN A 96 3.66 14.08 14.09
N PRO A 97 2.47 14.72 14.10
CA PRO A 97 1.46 14.51 15.13
C PRO A 97 0.72 13.16 15.03
N VAL A 98 0.86 12.44 13.91
CA VAL A 98 0.22 11.12 13.74
C VAL A 98 0.91 10.09 14.63
N LEU A 99 0.15 9.47 15.53
CA LEU A 99 0.69 8.45 16.44
C LEU A 99 1.15 7.22 15.66
N PRO A 100 2.29 6.60 16.02
CA PRO A 100 2.73 5.36 15.40
C PRO A 100 1.60 4.31 15.33
N GLY A 101 1.38 3.78 14.13
CA GLY A 101 0.38 2.74 13.88
C GLY A 101 -1.06 3.22 13.72
N GLU A 102 -1.33 4.53 13.74
CA GLU A 102 -2.67 5.06 13.44
C GLU A 102 -3.10 4.76 12.00
N ILE A 103 -2.22 5.02 11.03
CA ILE A 103 -2.45 4.69 9.63
C ILE A 103 -2.70 3.18 9.46
N GLN A 104 -1.94 2.34 10.19
CA GLN A 104 -2.17 0.90 10.20
C GLN A 104 -3.56 0.52 10.71
N ARG A 105 -4.07 1.17 11.76
CA ARG A 105 -5.42 0.92 12.27
C ARG A 105 -6.49 1.35 11.26
N MET A 106 -6.30 2.52 10.63
CA MET A 106 -7.18 3.03 9.58
C MET A 106 -7.26 2.05 8.40
N ALA A 107 -6.12 1.68 7.82
CA ALA A 107 -6.07 0.75 6.70
C ALA A 107 -6.68 -0.62 7.02
N LYS A 108 -6.50 -1.14 8.25
CA LYS A 108 -7.14 -2.39 8.69
C LYS A 108 -8.67 -2.28 8.78
N ARG A 109 -9.19 -1.16 9.28
CA ARG A 109 -10.63 -0.90 9.33
C ARG A 109 -11.19 -0.83 7.91
N ASP A 110 -10.58 0.00 7.07
CA ASP A 110 -11.02 0.22 5.70
C ASP A 110 -10.99 -1.08 4.89
N LEU A 111 -9.92 -1.89 5.04
CA LEU A 111 -9.85 -3.22 4.42
C LEU A 111 -11.02 -4.11 4.84
N ARG A 112 -11.29 -4.20 6.14
CA ARG A 112 -12.40 -5.00 6.66
C ARG A 112 -13.74 -4.53 6.08
N ASP A 113 -13.92 -3.24 5.87
CA ASP A 113 -15.18 -2.69 5.35
C ASP A 113 -15.34 -2.95 3.84
N ILE A 114 -14.29 -2.76 3.03
CA ILE A 114 -14.35 -3.08 1.59
C ILE A 114 -14.48 -4.59 1.35
N LEU A 115 -14.00 -5.43 2.26
CA LEU A 115 -14.15 -6.89 2.18
C LEU A 115 -15.55 -7.37 2.55
N LYS A 116 -16.38 -6.56 3.21
CA LYS A 116 -17.82 -6.86 3.43
C LYS A 116 -18.66 -6.57 2.18
N VAL A 117 -18.19 -5.68 1.32
CA VAL A 117 -18.91 -5.32 0.08
C VAL A 117 -19.00 -6.53 -0.84
N ARG A 118 -20.20 -6.77 -1.37
CA ARG A 118 -20.53 -7.86 -2.28
C ARG A 118 -21.19 -7.30 -3.52
N LEU A 119 -20.97 -7.97 -4.66
CA LEU A 119 -21.68 -7.65 -5.88
C LEU A 119 -23.16 -8.03 -5.75
N PRO A 120 -24.08 -7.13 -6.15
CA PRO A 120 -25.47 -7.48 -6.44
C PRO A 120 -25.58 -8.62 -7.46
N GLN A 121 -26.65 -9.40 -7.38
CA GLN A 121 -26.82 -10.61 -8.21
C GLN A 121 -26.81 -10.30 -9.70
N ASP A 122 -27.40 -9.18 -10.11
CA ASP A 122 -27.45 -8.66 -11.48
C ASP A 122 -26.09 -8.19 -12.03
N LYS A 123 -25.08 -8.04 -11.16
CA LYS A 123 -23.73 -7.59 -11.53
C LYS A 123 -22.67 -8.69 -11.43
N LYS A 124 -23.06 -9.95 -11.19
CA LYS A 124 -22.15 -11.11 -11.15
C LYS A 124 -21.95 -11.70 -12.55
N ASP A 125 -20.84 -12.41 -12.71
CA ASP A 125 -20.52 -13.19 -13.92
C ASP A 125 -20.41 -12.36 -15.22
N LEU A 126 -20.09 -11.06 -15.10
CA LEU A 126 -19.87 -10.14 -16.22
C LEU A 126 -18.38 -9.86 -16.48
N GLY A 127 -17.48 -10.68 -15.92
CA GLY A 127 -16.03 -10.53 -16.09
C GLY A 127 -15.49 -9.21 -15.53
N GLU A 128 -14.76 -8.47 -16.36
CA GLU A 128 -14.15 -7.18 -15.99
C GLU A 128 -15.18 -6.17 -15.45
N LYS A 129 -16.38 -6.12 -16.04
CA LYS A 129 -17.47 -5.24 -15.59
C LYS A 129 -17.91 -5.54 -14.15
N SER A 130 -17.88 -6.81 -13.74
CA SER A 130 -18.13 -7.19 -12.34
C SER A 130 -17.01 -6.67 -11.43
N GLY A 131 -15.76 -6.73 -11.87
CA GLY A 131 -14.61 -6.17 -11.14
C GLY A 131 -14.73 -4.66 -10.93
N GLU A 132 -15.05 -3.92 -12.00
CA GLU A 132 -15.27 -2.47 -11.96
C GLU A 132 -16.44 -2.09 -11.05
N ALA A 133 -17.57 -2.80 -11.16
CA ALA A 133 -18.72 -2.59 -10.30
C ALA A 133 -18.39 -2.83 -8.82
N LEU A 134 -17.64 -3.89 -8.51
CA LEU A 134 -17.23 -4.18 -7.14
C LEU A 134 -16.28 -3.10 -6.60
N ARG A 135 -15.33 -2.66 -7.44
CA ARG A 135 -14.43 -1.56 -7.10
C ARG A 135 -15.22 -0.30 -6.78
N GLN A 136 -16.18 0.07 -7.62
CA GLN A 136 -17.02 1.25 -7.42
C GLN A 136 -17.82 1.17 -6.11
N LEU A 137 -18.49 0.04 -5.83
CA LEU A 137 -19.22 -0.17 -4.58
C LEU A 137 -18.31 -0.08 -3.34
N ARG A 138 -17.07 -0.57 -3.44
CA ARG A 138 -16.07 -0.43 -2.37
C ARG A 138 -15.63 1.02 -2.17
N CYS A 139 -15.50 1.79 -3.24
CA CYS A 139 -15.18 3.23 -3.16
C CYS A 139 -16.30 4.00 -2.47
N GLU A 140 -17.55 3.72 -2.83
CA GLU A 140 -18.74 4.31 -2.21
C GLU A 140 -18.82 3.97 -0.71
N ALA A 141 -18.55 2.71 -0.35
CA ALA A 141 -18.52 2.27 1.04
C ALA A 141 -17.47 3.03 1.87
N LEU A 142 -16.26 3.26 1.34
CA LEU A 142 -15.25 4.07 2.04
C LEU A 142 -15.64 5.55 2.10
N ALA A 143 -16.17 6.12 1.02
CA ALA A 143 -16.59 7.52 0.98
C ALA A 143 -17.72 7.83 1.98
N ALA A 144 -18.60 6.85 2.24
CA ALA A 144 -19.67 7.00 3.22
C ALA A 144 -19.18 7.05 4.68
N LEU A 145 -17.97 6.54 4.96
CA LEU A 145 -17.34 6.53 6.29
C LEU A 145 -16.49 7.77 6.57
N GLU A 146 -16.18 8.56 5.54
CA GLU A 146 -15.42 9.83 5.65
C GLU A 146 -16.35 11.03 5.97
N ARG A 147 -17.67 10.81 6.11
CA ARG A 147 -18.66 11.77 6.60
C ARG A 147 -18.92 11.57 8.09
#